data_AF-A0A0Q9NA51-F1
#
_entry.id   AF-A0A0Q9NA51-F1
#
_cell.length_a   1.000
_cell.length_b   1.000
_cell.length_c   1.000
_cell.angle_alpha   90.00
_cell.angle_beta   90.00
_cell.angle_gamma   90.00
#
_symmetry.space_group_name_H-M   'P 1'
#
loop_
_entity.id
_entity.type
_entity.pdbx_description
1 polymer ?
#
loop_
_entity_poly.entity_id
_entity_poly.type
_entity_poly.pdbx_seq_one_letter_code
_entity_poly.pdbx_strand_id
1 'polypeptide(L)'
;MARLTKAQREWRPGMPKKRRSTKVMFASTVLLLEAFVMFFATLVVFGLRRGEFPPALILGVGIALSVVMIFACAVLNRPWGIGLGWILQLVLILTGIFEPAMFLVGGLFAAAWWYGIRTGIRLDREAAQRAREQAEWEAAHPDGAGPAQPQSP
;
A
#
# COMPACT_ATOMS: atom_id res chain seq x y z
N MET A 1 26.49 -0.34 23.07
CA MET A 1 25.16 -0.30 23.73
C MET A 1 24.08 -0.05 22.69
N ALA A 2 23.27 -1.06 22.35
CA ALA A 2 22.22 -0.92 21.33
C ALA A 2 21.09 -0.02 21.85
N ARG A 3 20.83 1.11 21.17
CA ARG A 3 19.71 2.00 21.50
C ARG A 3 18.39 1.30 21.12
N LEU A 4 17.68 0.79 22.11
CA LEU A 4 16.31 0.29 21.94
C LEU A 4 15.42 1.41 21.43
N THR A 5 14.66 1.13 20.36
CA THR A 5 13.65 2.04 19.82
C THR A 5 12.54 2.29 20.85
N LYS A 6 11.87 3.45 20.85
CA LYS A 6 10.80 3.78 21.84
C LYS A 6 9.75 2.67 21.96
N ALA A 7 9.36 2.09 20.83
CA ALA A 7 8.40 0.98 20.77
C ALA A 7 8.89 -0.30 21.46
N GLN A 8 10.19 -0.56 21.47
CA GLN A 8 10.76 -1.71 22.21
C GLN A 8 10.87 -1.42 23.71
N ARG A 9 10.98 -0.16 24.11
CA ARG A 9 10.98 0.26 25.52
C ARG A 9 9.60 0.20 26.16
N GLU A 10 8.55 0.48 25.39
CA GLU A 10 7.17 0.50 25.86
C GLU A 10 6.47 -0.86 25.74
N TRP A 11 7.12 -1.87 25.17
CA TRP A 11 6.55 -3.19 25.01
C TRP A 11 6.36 -3.88 26.37
N ARG A 12 5.12 -4.26 26.67
CA ARG A 12 4.74 -5.03 27.88
C ARG A 12 4.24 -6.43 27.46
N PRO A 13 4.56 -7.51 28.21
CA PRO A 13 3.98 -8.83 27.98
C PRO A 13 2.44 -8.75 28.03
N GLY A 14 1.77 -9.30 27.02
CA GLY A 14 0.31 -9.23 26.89
C GLY A 14 -0.25 -7.97 26.20
N MET A 15 0.61 -7.04 25.75
CA MET A 15 0.14 -5.86 25.02
C MET A 15 -0.47 -6.28 23.66
N PRO A 16 -1.73 -5.91 23.36
CA PRO A 16 -2.38 -6.29 22.11
C PRO A 16 -1.61 -5.72 20.91
N LYS A 17 -1.39 -6.57 19.89
CA LYS A 17 -0.60 -6.21 18.71
C LYS A 17 -1.34 -5.13 17.92
N LYS A 18 -0.66 -3.99 17.65
CA LYS A 18 -1.24 -2.88 16.88
C LYS A 18 -1.69 -3.39 15.50
N ARG A 19 -2.99 -3.37 15.24
CA ARG A 19 -3.59 -3.85 13.98
C ARG A 19 -3.10 -2.95 12.83
N ARG A 20 -2.68 -3.55 11.71
CA ARG A 20 -2.33 -2.79 10.50
C ARG A 20 -3.59 -2.12 9.94
N SER A 21 -3.48 -0.84 9.57
CA SER A 21 -4.56 -0.09 8.92
C SER A 21 -4.92 -0.74 7.59
N THR A 22 -6.20 -1.02 7.40
CA THR A 22 -6.73 -1.67 6.18
C THR A 22 -6.53 -0.76 4.97
N LYS A 23 -6.65 0.56 5.16
CA LYS A 23 -6.32 1.56 4.14
C LYS A 23 -4.89 1.41 3.62
N VAL A 24 -3.92 1.23 4.51
CA VAL A 24 -2.51 1.08 4.14
C VAL A 24 -2.29 -0.19 3.34
N MET A 25 -2.98 -1.29 3.69
CA MET A 25 -2.88 -2.54 2.94
C MET A 25 -3.40 -2.39 1.50
N PHE A 26 -4.61 -1.84 1.32
CA PHE A 26 -5.16 -1.60 -0.01
C PHE A 26 -4.26 -0.70 -0.85
N ALA A 27 -3.83 0.43 -0.29
CA ALA A 27 -2.96 1.37 -1.00
C ALA A 27 -1.61 0.74 -1.37
N SER A 28 -1.01 -0.07 -0.49
CA SER A 28 0.24 -0.78 -0.81
C SER A 28 0.08 -1.83 -1.91
N THR A 29 -1.04 -2.56 -1.92
CA THR A 29 -1.31 -3.58 -2.95
C THR A 29 -1.51 -2.94 -4.32
N VAL A 30 -2.25 -1.84 -4.39
CA VAL A 30 -2.48 -1.10 -5.64
C VAL A 30 -1.15 -0.63 -6.22
N LEU A 31 -0.33 0.10 -5.45
CA LEU A 31 0.97 0.59 -5.93
C LEU A 31 1.93 -0.53 -6.35
N LEU A 32 1.93 -1.66 -5.64
CA LEU A 32 2.75 -2.80 -6.01
C LEU A 32 2.35 -3.37 -7.37
N LEU A 33 1.04 -3.55 -7.60
CA LEU A 33 0.52 -4.02 -8.88
C LEU A 33 0.82 -3.02 -10.00
N GLU A 34 0.73 -1.72 -9.74
CA GLU A 34 1.10 -0.69 -10.72
C GLU A 34 2.58 -0.74 -11.08
N ALA A 35 3.47 -1.01 -10.12
CA ALA A 35 4.89 -1.16 -10.41
C ALA A 35 5.15 -2.33 -11.37
N PHE A 36 4.42 -3.44 -11.21
CA PHE A 36 4.48 -4.56 -12.16
C PHE A 36 3.91 -4.18 -13.53
N VAL A 37 2.78 -3.47 -13.57
CA VAL A 37 2.19 -2.98 -14.81
C VAL A 37 3.17 -2.07 -15.54
N MET A 38 3.83 -1.15 -14.85
CA MET A 38 4.80 -0.23 -15.43
C MET A 38 6.03 -0.96 -15.98
N PHE A 39 6.48 -2.00 -15.27
CA PHE A 39 7.54 -2.86 -15.75
C PHE A 39 7.15 -3.57 -17.06
N PHE A 40 5.96 -4.17 -17.13
CA PHE A 40 5.49 -4.84 -18.35
C PHE A 40 5.20 -3.85 -19.48
N ALA A 41 4.64 -2.68 -19.18
CA ALA A 41 4.42 -1.61 -20.16
C ALA A 41 5.73 -1.16 -20.79
N THR A 42 6.81 -1.07 -20.00
CA THR A 42 8.15 -0.79 -20.51
C THR A 42 8.60 -1.85 -21.51
N LEU A 43 8.38 -3.14 -21.22
CA LEU A 43 8.73 -4.23 -22.13
C LEU A 43 7.89 -4.21 -23.41
N VAL A 44 6.61 -3.86 -23.32
CA VAL A 44 5.71 -3.70 -24.48
C VAL A 44 6.21 -2.57 -25.38
N VAL A 45 6.48 -1.39 -24.83
CA VAL A 45 7.00 -0.24 -25.59
C VAL A 45 8.37 -0.57 -26.20
N PHE A 46 9.24 -1.25 -25.46
CA PHE A 46 10.52 -1.73 -25.99
C PHE A 46 10.34 -2.69 -27.17
N GLY A 47 9.42 -3.66 -27.06
CA GLY A 47 9.15 -4.63 -28.12
C GLY A 47 8.57 -3.99 -29.37
N LEU A 48 7.63 -3.05 -29.21
CA LEU A 48 6.91 -2.40 -30.31
C LEU A 48 7.71 -1.28 -30.98
N ARG A 49 8.52 -0.53 -30.23
CA ARG A 49 9.18 0.71 -30.71
C ARG A 49 10.71 0.65 -30.75
N ARG A 50 11.29 -0.56 -30.73
CA ARG A 50 12.75 -0.77 -30.87
C ARG A 50 13.40 -0.13 -32.10
N GLY A 51 12.60 0.18 -33.13
CA GLY A 51 13.08 0.82 -34.37
C GLY A 51 12.95 2.35 -34.39
N GLU A 52 12.16 2.94 -33.49
CA GLU A 52 11.89 4.40 -33.45
C GLU A 52 12.79 5.13 -32.45
N PHE A 53 13.15 4.46 -31.34
CA PHE A 53 13.94 5.06 -30.27
C PHE A 53 15.10 4.14 -29.85
N PRO A 54 16.20 4.72 -29.29
CA PRO A 54 17.30 3.93 -28.75
C PRO A 54 16.80 2.96 -27.66
N PRO A 55 17.06 1.65 -27.78
CA PRO A 55 16.53 0.66 -26.85
C PRO A 55 16.99 0.88 -25.40
N ALA A 56 18.21 1.40 -25.22
CA ALA A 56 18.76 1.76 -23.92
C ALA A 56 17.98 2.89 -23.23
N LEU A 57 17.39 3.81 -24.01
CA LEU A 57 16.63 4.95 -23.49
C LEU A 57 15.24 4.50 -23.03
N ILE A 58 14.57 3.65 -23.81
CA ILE A 58 13.27 3.05 -23.43
C ILE A 58 13.41 2.23 -22.14
N LEU A 59 14.38 1.30 -22.10
CA LEU A 59 14.60 0.45 -20.93
C LEU A 59 15.07 1.27 -19.73
N GLY A 60 15.99 2.22 -19.93
CA GLY A 60 16.50 3.06 -18.85
C GLY A 60 15.38 3.87 -18.17
N VAL A 61 14.54 4.55 -18.96
CA VAL A 61 13.44 5.37 -18.45
C VAL A 61 12.36 4.50 -17.79
N GLY A 62 11.96 3.41 -18.42
CA GLY A 62 10.89 2.55 -17.90
C GLY A 62 11.29 1.75 -16.65
N ILE A 63 12.54 1.29 -16.57
CA ILE A 63 13.09 0.67 -15.35
C ILE A 63 13.22 1.71 -14.24
N ALA A 64 13.73 2.92 -14.54
CA ALA A 64 13.83 3.99 -13.55
C ALA A 64 12.45 4.37 -12.99
N LEU A 65 11.42 4.50 -13.84
CA LEU A 65 10.03 4.74 -13.42
C LEU A 65 9.48 3.62 -12.54
N SER A 66 9.68 2.36 -12.95
CA SER A 66 9.27 1.19 -12.15
C SER A 66 9.92 1.19 -10.76
N VAL A 67 11.22 1.50 -10.69
CA VAL A 67 11.96 1.59 -9.42
C VAL A 67 11.43 2.75 -8.57
N VAL A 68 11.16 3.91 -9.16
CA VAL A 68 10.56 5.04 -8.45
C VAL A 68 9.18 4.69 -7.87
N MET A 69 8.35 3.95 -8.61
CA MET A 69 7.07 3.46 -8.10
C MET A 69 7.22 2.48 -6.93
N ILE A 70 8.19 1.57 -7.00
CA ILE A 70 8.52 0.67 -5.89
C ILE A 70 8.99 1.47 -4.67
N PHE A 71 9.84 2.48 -4.85
CA PHE A 71 10.27 3.35 -3.75
C PHE A 71 9.11 4.16 -3.17
N ALA A 72 8.16 4.57 -3.99
CA ALA A 72 6.97 5.27 -3.52
C ALA A 72 6.09 4.41 -2.61
N CYS A 73 6.07 3.08 -2.77
CA CYS A 73 5.45 2.16 -1.80
C CYS A 73 6.03 2.33 -0.38
N ALA A 74 7.33 2.60 -0.25
CA ALA A 74 7.97 2.79 1.06
C ALA A 74 7.57 4.11 1.73
N VAL A 75 7.23 5.14 0.94
CA VAL A 75 6.86 6.48 1.41
C VAL A 75 5.39 6.57 1.81
N LEU A 76 4.56 5.61 1.39
CA LEU A 76 3.11 5.60 1.62
C LEU A 76 2.70 5.60 3.11
N ASN A 77 3.60 5.19 4.01
CA ASN A 77 3.37 5.26 5.47
C ASN A 77 3.31 6.69 6.03
N ARG A 78 3.57 7.72 5.22
CA ARG A 78 3.52 9.14 5.63
C ARG A 78 2.15 9.77 5.32
N PRO A 79 1.73 10.81 6.06
CA PRO A 79 0.44 11.48 5.84
C PRO A 79 0.29 12.09 4.44
N TRP A 80 1.40 12.40 3.78
CA TRP A 80 1.45 12.91 2.40
C TRP A 80 1.39 11.81 1.31
N GLY A 81 1.44 10.53 1.70
CA GLY A 81 1.48 9.40 0.77
C GLY A 81 0.26 9.29 -0.15
N ILE A 82 -0.90 9.79 0.29
CA ILE A 82 -2.12 9.83 -0.53
C ILE A 82 -1.97 10.80 -1.70
N GLY A 83 -1.39 11.97 -1.46
CA GLY A 83 -1.12 12.96 -2.50
C GLY A 83 -0.09 12.43 -3.49
N LEU A 84 0.96 11.77 -2.99
CA LEU A 84 1.95 11.12 -3.85
C LEU A 84 1.33 10.03 -4.75
N GLY A 85 0.43 9.21 -4.22
CA GLY A 85 -0.25 8.19 -5.03
C GLY A 85 -1.14 8.78 -6.12
N TRP A 86 -1.80 9.92 -5.88
CA TRP A 86 -2.50 10.63 -6.95
C TRP A 86 -1.57 11.15 -8.05
N ILE A 87 -0.39 11.65 -7.68
CA ILE A 87 0.64 12.06 -8.65
C ILE A 87 1.09 10.84 -9.47
N LEU A 88 1.33 9.70 -8.83
CA LEU A 88 1.70 8.46 -9.53
C LEU A 88 0.62 7.98 -10.49
N GLN A 89 -0.65 8.14 -10.13
CA GLN A 89 -1.77 7.81 -11.01
C GLN A 89 -1.76 8.65 -12.27
N LEU A 90 -1.53 9.95 -12.13
CA LEU A 90 -1.40 10.83 -13.29
C LEU A 90 -0.19 10.44 -14.15
N VAL A 91 0.94 10.12 -13.53
CA VAL A 91 2.13 9.63 -14.26
C VAL A 91 1.83 8.34 -15.01
N LEU A 92 1.17 7.38 -14.37
CA LEU A 92 0.79 6.11 -14.99
C LEU A 92 -0.16 6.34 -16.17
N ILE A 93 -1.17 7.18 -16.02
CA ILE A 93 -2.10 7.54 -17.11
C ILE A 93 -1.36 8.25 -18.25
N LEU A 94 -0.42 9.14 -17.96
CA LEU A 94 0.39 9.83 -18.97
C LEU A 94 1.27 8.87 -19.78
N THR A 95 1.65 7.71 -19.22
CA THR A 95 2.34 6.67 -20.02
C THR A 95 1.49 6.14 -21.17
N GLY A 96 0.17 6.34 -21.10
CA GLY A 96 -0.78 6.16 -22.20
C GLY A 96 -0.42 6.85 -23.50
N ILE A 97 0.33 7.95 -23.45
CA ILE A 97 0.80 8.67 -24.65
C ILE A 97 1.74 7.80 -25.48
N PHE A 98 2.53 6.94 -24.82
CA PHE A 98 3.45 6.02 -25.50
C PHE A 98 2.74 4.74 -25.94
N GLU A 99 1.88 4.21 -25.09
CA GLU A 99 1.08 3.00 -25.31
C GLU A 99 -0.39 3.26 -24.94
N PRO A 100 -1.29 3.51 -25.91
CA PRO A 100 -2.67 3.92 -25.65
C PRO A 100 -3.46 2.99 -24.73
N ALA A 101 -3.14 1.68 -24.70
CA ALA A 101 -3.77 0.73 -23.78
C ALA A 101 -3.58 1.12 -22.30
N MET A 102 -2.49 1.83 -21.97
CA MET A 102 -2.18 2.26 -20.60
C MET A 102 -3.14 3.34 -20.09
N PHE A 103 -3.88 4.06 -20.95
CA PHE A 103 -4.94 4.95 -20.48
C PHE A 103 -6.06 4.17 -19.77
N LEU A 104 -6.46 3.03 -20.33
CA LEU A 104 -7.47 2.16 -19.71
C LEU A 104 -6.95 1.56 -18.41
N VAL A 105 -5.72 1.03 -18.44
CA VAL A 105 -5.09 0.42 -17.25
C VAL A 105 -4.91 1.46 -16.14
N GLY A 106 -4.31 2.61 -16.44
CA GLY A 106 -4.13 3.70 -15.49
C GLY A 106 -5.46 4.22 -14.94
N GLY A 107 -6.50 4.31 -15.77
CA GLY A 107 -7.85 4.67 -15.33
C GLY A 107 -8.46 3.67 -14.35
N LEU A 108 -8.35 2.37 -14.64
CA LEU A 108 -8.81 1.30 -13.74
C LEU A 108 -8.07 1.32 -12.41
N PHE A 109 -6.76 1.52 -12.44
CA PHE A 109 -5.95 1.64 -11.24
C PHE A 109 -6.25 2.91 -10.44
N ALA A 110 -6.51 4.04 -11.10
CA ALA A 110 -6.97 5.26 -10.42
C ALA A 110 -8.32 5.05 -9.73
N ALA A 111 -9.25 4.35 -10.39
CA ALA A 111 -10.54 4.00 -9.79
C ALA A 111 -10.36 3.06 -8.59
N ALA A 112 -9.51 2.04 -8.71
CA ALA A 112 -9.18 1.12 -7.62
C ALA A 112 -8.51 1.83 -6.44
N TRP A 113 -7.59 2.75 -6.71
CA TRP A 113 -6.94 3.60 -5.71
C TRP A 113 -7.94 4.45 -4.94
N TRP A 114 -8.79 5.18 -5.67
CA TRP A 114 -9.85 6.00 -5.08
C TRP A 114 -10.80 5.17 -4.21
N TYR A 115 -11.25 4.02 -4.73
CA TYR A 115 -12.13 3.11 -4.02
C TYR A 115 -11.46 2.51 -2.78
N GLY A 116 -10.20 2.10 -2.90
CA GLY A 116 -9.40 1.55 -1.81
C GLY A 116 -9.19 2.56 -0.68
N ILE A 117 -8.93 3.83 -1.01
CA ILE A 117 -8.82 4.90 -0.01
C ILE A 117 -10.16 5.15 0.67
N ARG A 118 -11.26 5.32 -0.07
CA ARG A 118 -12.59 5.56 0.51
C ARG A 118 -13.01 4.42 1.43
N THR A 119 -12.91 3.19 0.94
CA THR A 119 -13.31 1.99 1.69
C THR A 119 -12.39 1.77 2.88
N GLY A 120 -11.08 1.97 2.70
CA GLY A 120 -10.10 1.88 3.78
C GLY A 120 -10.36 2.87 4.92
N ILE A 121 -10.72 4.12 4.60
CA ILE A 121 -11.09 5.13 5.62
C ILE A 121 -12.36 4.70 6.37
N ARG A 122 -13.36 4.16 5.68
CA ARG A 122 -14.60 3.68 6.31
C ARG A 122 -14.31 2.50 7.25
N LEU A 123 -13.59 1.49 6.77
CA LEU A 123 -13.27 0.29 7.54
C LEU A 123 -12.35 0.58 8.73
N ASP A 124 -11.37 1.48 8.58
CA ASP A 124 -10.49 1.87 9.68
C ASP A 124 -11.27 2.61 10.78
N ARG A 125 -12.30 3.39 10.44
CA ARG A 125 -13.18 4.06 11.43
C ARG A 125 -14.00 3.04 12.22
N GLU A 126 -14.65 2.11 11.53
CA GLU A 126 -15.43 1.03 12.17
C GLU A 126 -14.55 0.11 13.03
N ALA A 127 -13.33 -0.18 12.57
CA ALA A 127 -12.36 -0.96 13.34
C ALA A 127 -11.87 -0.20 14.59
N ALA A 128 -11.68 1.12 14.48
CA ALA A 128 -11.29 1.96 15.61
C ALA A 128 -12.40 2.08 16.67
N GLN A 129 -13.67 2.11 16.25
CA GLN A 129 -14.82 2.09 17.17
C GLN A 129 -14.88 0.77 17.94
N ARG A 130 -14.87 -0.37 17.22
CA ARG A 130 -14.86 -1.69 17.84
C ARG A 130 -13.68 -1.90 18.80
N ALA A 131 -12.51 -1.38 18.45
CA ALA A 131 -11.34 -1.47 19.34
C ALA A 131 -11.50 -0.67 20.65
N ARG A 132 -12.25 0.44 20.63
CA ARG A 132 -12.57 1.21 21.84
C ARG A 132 -13.59 0.46 22.70
N GLU A 133 -14.65 -0.05 22.09
CA GLU A 133 -15.67 -0.86 22.76
C GLU A 133 -15.07 -2.12 23.42
N GLN A 134 -14.16 -2.80 22.72
CA GLN A 134 -13.45 -3.97 23.27
C GLN A 134 -12.59 -3.59 24.49
N ALA A 135 -11.88 -2.46 24.41
CA ALA A 135 -11.05 -1.97 25.52
C ALA A 135 -11.88 -1.54 26.74
N GLU A 136 -13.05 -0.93 26.52
CA GLU A 136 -14.00 -0.59 27.57
C GLU A 136 -14.60 -1.85 28.22
N TRP A 137 -14.93 -2.87 27.43
CA TRP A 137 -15.41 -4.16 27.94
C TRP A 137 -14.35 -4.90 28.75
N GLU A 138 -13.10 -4.95 28.27
CA GLU A 138 -11.95 -5.55 28.99
C GLU A 138 -11.64 -4.80 30.29
N ALA A 139 -11.76 -3.47 30.31
CA ALA A 139 -11.61 -2.68 31.52
C ALA A 139 -12.75 -2.91 32.53
N ALA A 140 -13.96 -3.16 32.04
CA ALA A 140 -15.13 -3.46 32.87
C ALA A 140 -15.16 -4.93 33.37
N HIS A 141 -14.49 -5.87 32.69
CA HIS A 141 -14.48 -7.30 33.03
C HIS A 141 -13.06 -7.87 33.16
N PRO A 142 -12.28 -7.45 34.16
CA PRO A 142 -10.89 -7.90 34.37
C PRO A 142 -10.77 -9.42 34.61
N ASP A 143 -11.82 -10.07 35.12
CA ASP A 143 -11.83 -11.49 35.47
C ASP A 143 -12.20 -12.43 34.29
N GLY A 144 -12.60 -11.86 33.13
CA GLY A 144 -12.97 -12.61 31.92
C GLY A 144 -11.78 -13.01 31.04
N ALA A 145 -10.58 -12.47 31.32
CA ALA A 145 -9.32 -12.92 30.73
C ALA A 145 -8.82 -14.21 31.41
N GLY A 146 -9.71 -15.20 31.56
CA GLY A 146 -9.34 -16.53 32.03
C GLY A 146 -8.31 -17.17 31.08
N PRO A 147 -7.39 -18.00 31.60
CA PRO A 147 -6.34 -18.61 30.78
C PRO A 147 -6.99 -19.33 29.59
N ALA A 148 -6.40 -19.14 28.40
CA ALA A 148 -6.82 -19.81 27.17
C ALA A 148 -7.20 -21.25 27.48
N GLN A 149 -8.49 -21.58 27.33
CA GLN A 149 -8.99 -22.92 27.60
C GLN A 149 -8.11 -23.90 26.83
N PRO A 150 -7.44 -24.86 27.50
CA PRO A 150 -6.67 -25.86 26.79
C PRO A 150 -7.64 -26.63 25.90
N GLN A 151 -7.40 -26.56 24.59
CA GLN A 151 -8.05 -27.43 23.62
C GLN A 151 -7.90 -28.86 24.15
N SER A 152 -9.03 -29.44 24.54
CA SER A 152 -9.09 -30.82 25.02
C SER A 152 -8.84 -31.76 23.83
N PRO A 153 -8.17 -32.90 24.07
CA PRO A 153 -7.53 -33.72 23.04
C PRO A 153 -8.49 -34.34 22.02
#